data_AF-A0A6B3HRE5-F1
#
_entry.id   AF-A0A6B3HRE5-F1
#
_cell.length_a   1.000
_cell.length_b   1.000
_cell.length_c   1.000
_cell.angle_alpha   90.00
_cell.angle_beta   90.00
_cell.angle_gamma   90.00
#
_symmetry.space_group_name_H-M   'P 1'
#
loop_
_entity.id
_entity.type
_entity.pdbx_description
1 polymer ?
#
loop_
_entity_poly.entity_id
_entity_poly.type
_entity_poly.pdbx_seq_one_letter_code
_entity_poly.pdbx_strand_id
1 'polypeptide(L)'
;LIIAVFFTDDLDFLALGGAAVGLALFHLLLRFGVRGWYVYVPLALVIWGLMYNSGVHATIAGVAMGLMLRCTRREGETRSPGEHIEHLVRPLSAGIAVPLFALFSAGVSLKGEALAGVFTRPETLGVVLGLVVGKTLGIFGGTYLAARFTKAELNKDLAWADVFAVASLAGIGFTVSLLIGELSFAGDADTVNEIKAAVLLGSLIAAVLSGVLLKLRVRRYRELYEAEERDEDASGVPDIYEQDDPGYHLRMAAIHEEKAAEHRRLAERAGAASNKPDSPA
;
A
#
# COMPACT_ATOMS: atom_id res chain seq x y z
N LEU A 1 -7.32 -14.46 13.05
CA LEU A 1 -8.41 -15.43 13.31
C LEU A 1 -8.11 -16.78 12.70
N ILE A 2 -7.91 -16.92 11.37
CA ILE A 2 -7.54 -18.22 10.76
C ILE A 2 -6.28 -18.80 11.41
N ILE A 3 -5.21 -18.00 11.54
CA ILE A 3 -3.96 -18.43 12.21
C ILE A 3 -4.22 -18.93 13.65
N ALA A 4 -5.12 -18.27 14.38
CA ALA A 4 -5.46 -18.60 15.76
C ALA A 4 -6.14 -19.96 15.91
N VAL A 5 -6.89 -20.39 14.89
CA VAL A 5 -7.71 -21.60 14.95
C VAL A 5 -6.92 -22.79 14.40
N PHE A 6 -6.10 -22.57 13.38
CA PHE A 6 -5.39 -23.63 12.67
C PHE A 6 -3.97 -23.89 13.16
N PHE A 7 -3.35 -22.96 13.90
CA PHE A 7 -1.98 -23.09 14.43
C PHE A 7 -1.96 -23.10 15.96
N THR A 8 -2.97 -23.72 16.58
CA THR A 8 -3.00 -23.95 18.02
C THR A 8 -2.82 -25.43 18.26
N ASP A 9 -1.68 -25.79 18.84
CA ASP A 9 -1.31 -27.19 19.10
C ASP A 9 -1.93 -27.68 20.42
N ASP A 10 -1.59 -27.02 21.54
CA ASP A 10 -2.04 -27.38 22.88
C ASP A 10 -2.67 -26.19 23.61
N LEU A 11 -3.92 -26.34 24.06
CA LEU A 11 -4.64 -25.30 24.80
C LEU A 11 -4.43 -25.47 26.30
N ASP A 12 -3.66 -24.56 26.91
CA ASP A 12 -3.70 -24.35 28.35
C ASP A 12 -4.91 -23.48 28.70
N PHE A 13 -6.00 -24.14 29.12
CA PHE A 13 -7.25 -23.50 29.51
C PHE A 13 -7.09 -22.54 30.70
N LEU A 14 -6.09 -22.76 31.57
CA LEU A 14 -5.83 -21.90 32.73
C LEU A 14 -5.17 -20.60 32.28
N ALA A 15 -4.16 -20.69 31.42
CA ALA A 15 -3.55 -19.52 30.80
C ALA A 15 -4.58 -18.74 29.94
N LEU A 16 -5.42 -19.45 29.17
CA LEU A 16 -6.48 -18.84 28.36
C LEU A 16 -7.52 -18.12 29.23
N GLY A 17 -7.98 -18.76 30.31
CA GLY A 17 -8.87 -18.15 31.28
C GLY A 17 -8.27 -16.91 31.92
N GLY A 18 -6.98 -16.95 32.27
CA GLY A 18 -6.24 -15.80 32.74
C GLY A 18 -6.20 -14.65 31.73
N ALA A 19 -5.93 -14.94 30.46
CA ALA A 19 -5.94 -13.94 29.38
C ALA A 19 -7.33 -13.30 29.21
N ALA A 20 -8.41 -14.09 29.29
CA ALA A 20 -9.78 -13.61 29.21
C ALA A 20 -10.13 -12.69 30.39
N VAL A 21 -9.74 -13.05 31.62
CA VAL A 21 -9.91 -12.21 32.81
C VAL A 21 -9.11 -10.92 32.68
N GLY A 22 -7.87 -10.98 32.19
CA GLY A 22 -7.05 -9.80 31.93
C GLY A 22 -7.67 -8.87 30.90
N LEU A 23 -8.21 -9.40 29.80
CA LEU A 23 -8.95 -8.63 28.80
C LEU A 23 -10.24 -8.00 29.37
N ALA A 24 -10.98 -8.73 30.20
CA ALA A 24 -12.16 -8.20 30.88
C ALA A 24 -11.79 -7.05 31.83
N LEU A 25 -10.69 -7.19 32.58
CA LEU A 25 -10.16 -6.13 33.43
C LEU A 25 -9.73 -4.91 32.60
N PHE A 26 -9.02 -5.12 31.49
CA PHE A 26 -8.61 -4.07 30.56
C PHE A 26 -9.83 -3.29 30.04
N HIS A 27 -10.88 -4.00 29.61
CA HIS A 27 -12.12 -3.39 29.16
C HIS A 27 -12.84 -2.60 30.28
N LEU A 28 -12.87 -3.15 31.49
CA LEU A 28 -13.50 -2.52 32.65
C LEU A 28 -12.75 -1.25 33.08
N LEU A 29 -11.41 -1.25 33.05
CA LEU A 29 -10.58 -0.07 33.27
C LEU A 29 -10.87 1.03 32.24
N LEU A 30 -10.99 0.67 30.96
CA LEU A 30 -11.41 1.60 29.89
C LEU A 30 -12.80 2.17 30.16
N ARG A 31 -13.74 1.36 30.64
CA ARG A 31 -15.10 1.79 30.96
C ARG A 31 -15.15 2.75 32.15
N PHE A 32 -14.33 2.53 33.17
CA PHE A 32 -14.19 3.42 34.33
C PHE A 32 -13.38 4.68 34.03
N GLY A 33 -12.82 4.82 32.83
CA GLY A 33 -12.09 6.02 32.42
C GLY A 33 -10.77 6.21 33.15
N VAL A 34 -10.15 5.12 33.61
CA VAL A 34 -8.82 5.18 34.24
C VAL A 34 -7.83 5.67 33.19
N ARG A 35 -7.06 6.71 33.51
CA ARG A 35 -6.05 7.29 32.62
C ARG A 35 -4.66 6.89 33.09
N GLY A 36 -3.76 6.60 32.15
CA GLY A 36 -2.34 6.36 32.43
C GLY A 36 -1.80 5.12 31.74
N TRP A 37 -0.73 5.32 30.96
CA TRP A 37 -0.06 4.23 30.24
C TRP A 37 0.54 3.18 31.19
N TYR A 38 0.91 3.59 32.40
CA TYR A 38 1.49 2.72 33.45
C TYR A 38 0.58 1.58 33.89
N VAL A 39 -0.74 1.69 33.71
CA VAL A 39 -1.69 0.61 34.05
C VAL A 39 -1.89 -0.31 32.85
N TYR A 40 -2.09 0.28 31.67
CA TYR A 40 -2.44 -0.47 30.47
C TYR A 40 -1.25 -1.23 29.86
N VAL A 41 -0.03 -0.70 29.90
CA VAL A 41 1.14 -1.36 29.31
C VAL A 41 1.52 -2.64 30.07
N PRO A 42 1.69 -2.63 31.41
CA PRO A 42 1.95 -3.87 32.14
C PRO A 42 0.82 -4.88 32.00
N LEU A 43 -0.44 -4.43 32.04
CA LEU A 43 -1.59 -5.31 31.85
C LEU A 43 -1.59 -5.94 30.45
N ALA A 44 -1.28 -5.15 29.42
CA ALA A 44 -1.13 -5.64 28.05
C ALA A 44 -0.02 -6.70 27.92
N LEU A 45 1.11 -6.51 28.61
CA LEU A 45 2.21 -7.50 28.64
C LEU A 45 1.80 -8.80 29.34
N VAL A 46 1.04 -8.71 30.44
CA VAL A 46 0.51 -9.89 31.13
C VAL A 46 -0.48 -10.64 30.24
N ILE A 47 -1.43 -9.95 29.61
CA ILE A 47 -2.39 -10.56 28.68
C ILE A 47 -1.66 -11.22 27.50
N TRP A 48 -0.64 -10.54 26.95
CA TRP A 48 0.17 -11.06 25.85
C TRP A 48 0.91 -12.34 26.25
N GLY A 49 1.54 -12.37 27.43
CA GLY A 49 2.24 -13.55 27.94
C GLY A 49 1.29 -14.72 28.25
N LEU A 50 0.12 -14.44 28.81
CA LEU A 50 -0.91 -15.46 29.04
C LEU A 50 -1.45 -16.02 27.73
N MET A 51 -1.63 -15.19 26.70
CA MET A 51 -2.03 -15.64 25.37
C MET A 51 -0.97 -16.56 24.76
N TYR A 52 0.31 -16.14 24.82
CA TYR A 52 1.43 -16.96 24.37
C TYR A 52 1.48 -18.33 25.05
N ASN A 53 1.32 -18.37 26.38
CA ASN A 53 1.33 -19.63 27.13
C ASN A 53 0.06 -20.48 26.92
N SER A 54 -1.03 -19.89 26.45
CA SER A 54 -2.29 -20.60 26.17
C SER A 54 -2.29 -21.40 24.87
N GLY A 55 -1.21 -21.37 24.09
CA GLY A 55 -1.15 -21.97 22.75
C GLY A 55 -1.85 -21.15 21.66
N VAL A 56 -2.36 -19.96 22.02
CA VAL A 56 -2.94 -19.01 21.09
C VAL A 56 -1.90 -17.98 20.67
N HIS A 57 -1.96 -17.51 19.43
CA HIS A 57 -1.01 -16.53 18.92
C HIS A 57 -1.06 -15.21 19.70
N ALA A 58 0.08 -14.80 20.25
CA ALA A 58 0.18 -13.60 21.09
C ALA A 58 -0.20 -12.29 20.35
N THR A 59 -0.15 -12.27 19.02
CA THR A 59 -0.61 -11.16 18.17
C THR A 59 -2.11 -10.85 18.34
N ILE A 60 -2.91 -11.85 18.71
CA ILE A 60 -4.36 -11.72 18.90
C ILE A 60 -4.67 -10.85 20.12
N ALA A 61 -3.83 -10.91 21.16
CA ALA A 61 -3.97 -10.05 22.33
C ALA A 61 -3.94 -8.57 21.94
N GLY A 62 -2.98 -8.17 21.08
CA GLY A 62 -2.88 -6.81 20.56
C GLY A 62 -4.12 -6.37 19.78
N VAL A 63 -4.62 -7.24 18.89
CA VAL A 63 -5.85 -6.98 18.12
C VAL A 63 -7.05 -6.84 19.05
N ALA A 64 -7.22 -7.74 20.02
CA ALA A 64 -8.33 -7.71 20.96
C ALA A 64 -8.33 -6.42 21.80
N MET A 65 -7.17 -6.04 22.36
CA MET A 65 -7.04 -4.78 23.11
C MET A 65 -7.29 -3.56 22.22
N GLY A 66 -6.81 -3.55 20.97
CA GLY A 66 -7.08 -2.48 20.02
C GLY A 66 -8.56 -2.31 19.69
N LEU A 67 -9.28 -3.42 19.48
CA LEU A 67 -10.73 -3.42 19.23
C LEU A 67 -11.56 -2.98 20.45
N MET A 68 -11.01 -3.10 21.66
CA MET A 68 -11.66 -2.61 22.88
C MET A 68 -11.55 -1.08 23.04
N LEU A 69 -10.63 -0.43 22.31
CA LEU A 69 -10.49 1.02 22.36
C LEU A 69 -11.67 1.71 21.70
N ARG A 70 -12.14 2.77 22.34
CA ARG A 70 -13.26 3.57 21.86
C ARG A 70 -12.81 4.50 20.73
N CYS A 71 -13.47 4.40 19.59
CA CYS A 71 -13.26 5.30 18.43
C CYS A 71 -14.30 6.43 18.31
N THR A 72 -15.23 6.56 19.27
CA THR A 72 -16.18 7.69 19.32
C THR A 72 -15.64 8.80 20.24
N ARG A 73 -16.15 10.03 20.08
CA ARG A 73 -15.82 11.20 20.92
C ARG A 73 -16.92 11.45 21.95
N ARG A 74 -16.58 11.84 23.19
CA ARG A 74 -17.53 12.32 24.21
C ARG A 74 -17.52 13.86 24.26
N GLU A 75 -18.54 14.45 24.87
CA GLU A 75 -18.58 15.90 25.09
C GLU A 75 -17.33 16.36 25.86
N GLY A 76 -16.66 17.39 25.35
CA GLY A 76 -15.38 17.89 25.87
C GLY A 76 -14.13 17.19 25.33
N GLU A 77 -14.23 16.11 24.54
CA GLU A 77 -13.08 15.46 23.90
C GLU A 77 -12.80 16.03 22.50
N THR A 78 -11.57 16.47 22.24
CA THR A 78 -11.12 16.94 20.92
C THR A 78 -10.83 15.79 19.95
N ARG A 79 -10.39 14.63 20.44
CA ARG A 79 -10.11 13.40 19.66
C ARG A 79 -10.60 12.17 20.41
N SER A 80 -10.89 11.08 19.69
CA SER A 80 -11.27 9.83 20.37
C SER A 80 -10.06 9.18 21.05
N PRO A 81 -10.24 8.43 22.15
CA PRO A 81 -9.13 7.73 22.81
C PRO A 81 -8.40 6.74 21.88
N GLY A 82 -9.14 6.03 21.03
CA GLY A 82 -8.56 5.12 20.02
C GLY A 82 -7.69 5.85 19.02
N GLU A 83 -8.18 6.93 18.44
CA GLU A 83 -7.42 7.79 17.50
C GLU A 83 -6.16 8.38 18.16
N HIS A 84 -6.27 8.82 19.42
CA HIS A 84 -5.13 9.36 20.16
C HIS A 84 -4.03 8.30 20.35
N ILE A 85 -4.39 7.11 20.82
CA ILE A 85 -3.44 6.00 21.01
C ILE A 85 -2.85 5.55 19.68
N GLU A 86 -3.67 5.45 18.63
CA GLU A 86 -3.21 5.12 17.29
C GLU A 86 -2.13 6.10 16.82
N HIS A 87 -2.33 7.40 16.96
CA HIS A 87 -1.33 8.41 16.59
C HIS A 87 -0.03 8.30 17.38
N LEU A 88 -0.08 7.87 18.65
CA LEU A 88 1.12 7.66 19.46
C LEU A 88 1.87 6.38 19.07
N VAL A 89 1.15 5.29 18.79
CA VAL A 89 1.73 3.98 18.50
C VAL A 89 2.17 3.86 17.04
N ARG A 90 1.48 4.53 16.10
CA ARG A 90 1.78 4.50 14.66
C ARG A 90 3.26 4.80 14.31
N PRO A 91 3.91 5.86 14.82
CA PRO A 91 5.32 6.12 14.51
C PRO A 91 6.26 5.04 15.08
N LEU A 92 5.98 4.51 16.27
CA LEU A 92 6.76 3.43 16.87
C LEU A 92 6.59 2.13 16.08
N SER A 93 5.35 1.80 15.71
CA SER A 93 5.02 0.59 14.96
C SER A 93 5.60 0.64 13.54
N ALA A 94 5.28 1.67 12.77
CA ALA A 94 5.71 1.79 11.38
C ALA A 94 7.19 2.16 11.24
N GLY A 95 7.74 2.95 12.16
CA GLY A 95 9.12 3.43 12.10
C GLY A 95 10.15 2.50 12.74
N ILE A 96 9.76 1.69 13.75
CA ILE A 96 10.70 0.83 14.49
C ILE A 96 10.27 -0.64 14.43
N ALA A 97 9.06 -0.97 14.88
CA ALA A 97 8.66 -2.36 15.04
C ALA A 97 8.61 -3.13 13.70
N VAL A 98 8.00 -2.54 12.66
CA VAL A 98 7.89 -3.17 11.33
C VAL A 98 9.27 -3.35 10.67
N PRO A 99 10.16 -2.34 10.61
CA PRO A 99 11.51 -2.52 10.08
C PRO A 99 12.36 -3.52 10.86
N LEU A 100 12.29 -3.53 12.19
CA LEU A 100 13.02 -4.51 12.99
C LEU A 100 12.49 -5.92 12.76
N PHE A 101 11.17 -6.10 12.78
CA PHE A 101 10.55 -7.38 12.44
C PHE A 101 10.99 -7.87 11.06
N ALA A 102 10.93 -6.98 10.07
CA ALA A 102 11.39 -7.27 8.72
C ALA A 102 12.86 -7.69 8.69
N LEU A 103 13.75 -6.99 9.41
CA LEU A 103 15.18 -7.33 9.46
C LEU A 103 15.43 -8.71 10.08
N PHE A 104 14.75 -9.03 11.18
CA PHE A 104 14.91 -10.32 11.86
C PHE A 104 14.25 -11.48 11.11
N SER A 105 13.06 -11.28 10.55
CA SER A 105 12.36 -12.31 9.77
C SER A 105 12.97 -12.51 8.39
N ALA A 106 13.42 -11.45 7.72
CA ALA A 106 14.04 -11.53 6.40
C ALA A 106 15.55 -11.83 6.43
N GLY A 107 16.15 -12.11 7.59
CA GLY A 107 17.57 -12.44 7.78
C GLY A 107 18.03 -13.74 7.10
N VAL A 108 17.76 -13.86 5.80
CA VAL A 108 18.09 -15.00 4.95
C VAL A 108 19.52 -14.85 4.45
N SER A 109 20.31 -15.91 4.59
CA SER A 109 21.51 -16.06 3.77
C SER A 109 21.07 -16.23 2.33
N LEU A 110 21.09 -15.15 1.53
CA LEU A 110 20.84 -15.20 0.09
C LEU A 110 22.00 -15.92 -0.61
N LYS A 111 22.06 -17.24 -0.46
CA LYS A 111 22.92 -18.09 -1.26
C LYS A 111 22.33 -18.16 -2.67
N GLY A 112 23.17 -18.12 -3.70
CA GLY A 112 22.71 -18.20 -5.10
C GLY A 112 21.83 -19.43 -5.38
N GLU A 113 22.07 -20.53 -4.65
CA GLU A 113 21.26 -21.75 -4.69
C GLU A 113 19.82 -21.55 -4.21
N ALA A 114 19.59 -20.75 -3.16
CA ALA A 114 18.24 -20.47 -2.66
C ALA A 114 17.43 -19.64 -3.66
N LEU A 115 18.06 -18.68 -4.34
CA LEU A 115 17.42 -17.88 -5.40
C LEU A 115 17.07 -18.71 -6.63
N ALA A 116 17.94 -19.65 -7.03
CA ALA A 116 17.65 -20.60 -8.09
C ALA A 116 16.52 -21.57 -7.68
N GLY A 117 16.49 -21.99 -6.41
CA GLY A 117 15.44 -22.81 -5.80
C GLY A 117 14.03 -22.21 -5.89
N VAL A 118 13.93 -20.87 -5.87
CA VAL A 118 12.62 -20.17 -5.97
C VAL A 118 11.87 -20.49 -7.26
N PHE A 119 12.58 -20.78 -8.36
CA PHE A 119 11.94 -21.07 -9.65
C PHE A 119 11.83 -22.55 -9.98
N THR A 120 12.42 -23.43 -9.17
CA THR A 120 12.44 -24.88 -9.42
C THR A 120 11.52 -25.65 -8.48
N ARG A 121 11.24 -25.10 -7.29
CA ARG A 121 10.36 -25.72 -6.30
C ARG A 121 8.90 -25.29 -6.50
N PRO A 122 7.94 -26.23 -6.51
CA PRO A 122 6.51 -25.90 -6.62
C PRO A 122 6.00 -24.98 -5.50
N GLU A 123 6.54 -25.12 -4.30
CA GLU A 123 6.10 -24.40 -3.09
C GLU A 123 6.44 -22.91 -3.20
N THR A 124 7.68 -22.59 -3.57
CA THR A 124 8.16 -21.21 -3.73
C THR A 124 7.51 -20.52 -4.93
N LEU A 125 7.34 -21.21 -6.05
CA LEU A 125 6.56 -20.73 -7.19
C LEU A 125 5.11 -20.44 -6.81
N GLY A 126 4.50 -21.32 -6.02
CA GLY A 126 3.16 -21.14 -5.49
C GLY A 126 3.04 -19.86 -4.64
N VAL A 127 4.04 -19.58 -3.81
CA VAL A 127 4.12 -18.33 -3.03
C VAL A 127 4.23 -17.11 -3.94
N VAL A 128 5.14 -17.11 -4.91
CA VAL A 128 5.33 -15.98 -5.84
C VAL A 128 4.05 -15.72 -6.65
N LEU A 129 3.47 -16.76 -7.25
CA LEU A 129 2.24 -16.65 -8.04
C LEU A 129 1.05 -16.25 -7.16
N GLY A 130 0.94 -16.80 -5.96
CA GLY A 130 -0.12 -16.45 -5.01
C GLY A 130 -0.05 -14.98 -4.58
N LEU A 131 1.16 -14.46 -4.34
CA LEU A 131 1.37 -13.05 -4.01
C LEU A 131 1.09 -12.13 -5.19
N VAL A 132 1.69 -12.38 -6.35
CA VAL A 132 1.63 -11.47 -7.49
C VAL A 132 0.30 -11.58 -8.22
N VAL A 133 -0.11 -12.80 -8.57
CA VAL A 133 -1.32 -13.05 -9.38
C VAL A 133 -2.53 -13.27 -8.48
N GLY A 134 -2.40 -14.14 -7.47
CA GLY A 134 -3.50 -14.52 -6.59
C GLY A 134 -4.12 -13.32 -5.86
N LYS A 135 -3.31 -12.47 -5.21
CA LYS A 135 -3.82 -11.27 -4.54
C LYS A 135 -4.40 -10.26 -5.51
N THR A 136 -3.74 -10.01 -6.64
CA THR A 136 -4.22 -9.05 -7.65
C THR A 136 -5.58 -9.48 -8.18
N LEU A 137 -5.72 -10.73 -8.63
CA LEU A 137 -6.98 -11.26 -9.17
C LEU A 137 -8.04 -11.39 -8.07
N GLY A 138 -7.67 -11.78 -6.85
CA GLY A 138 -8.59 -11.89 -5.73
C GLY A 138 -9.19 -10.54 -5.33
N ILE A 139 -8.36 -9.50 -5.22
CA ILE A 139 -8.81 -8.16 -4.83
C ILE A 139 -9.56 -7.48 -5.98
N PHE A 140 -9.02 -7.53 -7.20
CA PHE A 140 -9.69 -6.96 -8.36
C PHE A 140 -11.01 -7.67 -8.66
N GLY A 141 -11.01 -9.00 -8.69
CA GLY A 141 -12.19 -9.83 -8.90
C GLY A 141 -13.21 -9.66 -7.77
N GLY A 142 -12.78 -9.65 -6.51
CA GLY A 142 -13.64 -9.41 -5.37
C GLY A 142 -14.30 -8.02 -5.42
N THR A 143 -13.53 -6.99 -5.78
CA THR A 143 -14.05 -5.63 -5.96
C THR A 143 -15.03 -5.54 -7.13
N TYR A 144 -14.70 -6.20 -8.25
CA TYR A 144 -15.57 -6.26 -9.43
C TYR A 144 -16.89 -6.97 -9.14
N LEU A 145 -16.85 -8.13 -8.47
CA LEU A 145 -18.05 -8.87 -8.07
C LEU A 145 -18.87 -8.06 -7.07
N ALA A 146 -18.22 -7.41 -6.10
CA ALA A 146 -18.91 -6.54 -5.15
C ALA A 146 -19.64 -5.40 -5.86
N ALA A 147 -18.99 -4.69 -6.79
CA ALA A 147 -19.62 -3.64 -7.58
C ALA A 147 -20.72 -4.18 -8.53
N ARG A 148 -20.55 -5.39 -9.07
CA ARG A 148 -21.49 -5.98 -10.03
C ARG A 148 -22.77 -6.49 -9.38
N PHE A 149 -22.67 -7.04 -8.17
CA PHE A 149 -23.78 -7.67 -7.44
C PHE A 149 -24.36 -6.79 -6.32
N THR A 150 -23.67 -5.71 -5.95
CA THR A 150 -24.14 -4.75 -4.94
C THR A 150 -24.45 -3.40 -5.61
N LYS A 151 -25.07 -2.47 -4.87
CA LYS A 151 -25.24 -1.07 -5.27
C LYS A 151 -23.97 -0.22 -5.11
N ALA A 152 -22.80 -0.85 -5.05
CA ALA A 152 -21.54 -0.14 -4.90
C ALA A 152 -21.08 0.36 -6.26
N GLU A 153 -20.83 1.66 -6.38
CA GLU A 153 -20.34 2.27 -7.61
C GLU A 153 -18.89 2.72 -7.43
N LEU A 154 -18.08 2.52 -8.47
CA LEU A 154 -16.73 3.09 -8.55
C LEU A 154 -16.87 4.60 -8.76
N ASN A 155 -16.03 5.40 -8.09
CA ASN A 155 -16.01 6.85 -8.31
C ASN A 155 -15.80 7.14 -9.81
N LYS A 156 -16.54 8.12 -10.35
CA LYS A 156 -16.54 8.50 -11.77
C LYS A 156 -15.15 8.92 -12.26
N ASP A 157 -14.33 9.44 -11.35
CA ASP A 157 -12.95 9.85 -11.66
C ASP A 157 -11.98 8.66 -11.78
N LEU A 158 -12.39 7.47 -11.33
CA LEU A 158 -11.56 6.27 -11.31
C LEU A 158 -11.97 5.29 -12.40
N ALA A 159 -10.99 4.79 -13.15
CA ALA A 159 -11.22 3.70 -14.08
C ALA A 159 -10.95 2.35 -13.42
N TRP A 160 -11.49 1.28 -14.00
CA TRP A 160 -11.15 -0.10 -13.60
C TRP A 160 -9.65 -0.40 -13.70
N ALA A 161 -8.93 0.29 -14.58
CA ALA A 161 -7.47 0.19 -14.67
C ALA A 161 -6.77 0.71 -13.39
N ASP A 162 -7.35 1.67 -12.68
CA ASP A 162 -6.82 2.17 -11.40
C ASP A 162 -7.06 1.15 -10.29
N VAL A 163 -8.24 0.53 -10.27
CA VAL A 163 -8.56 -0.56 -9.35
C VAL A 163 -7.59 -1.73 -9.57
N PHE A 164 -7.28 -2.06 -10.83
CA PHE A 164 -6.31 -3.11 -11.15
C PHE A 164 -4.88 -2.74 -10.70
N ALA A 165 -4.45 -1.50 -10.95
CA ALA A 165 -3.15 -1.01 -10.50
C ALA A 165 -3.02 -1.05 -8.96
N VAL A 166 -4.05 -0.60 -8.23
CA VAL A 166 -4.08 -0.64 -6.77
C VAL A 166 -4.19 -2.08 -6.24
N ALA A 167 -4.96 -2.96 -6.88
CA ALA A 167 -5.03 -4.37 -6.53
C ALA A 167 -3.66 -5.07 -6.65
N SER A 168 -2.86 -4.69 -7.66
CA SER A 168 -1.50 -5.22 -7.82
C SER A 168 -0.54 -4.79 -6.70
N LEU A 169 -0.75 -3.60 -6.13
CA LEU A 169 0.05 -3.11 -4.99
C LEU A 169 -0.15 -3.97 -3.73
N ALA A 170 -1.36 -4.52 -3.55
CA ALA A 170 -1.65 -5.43 -2.45
C ALA A 170 -0.93 -6.79 -2.56
N GLY A 171 -0.33 -7.08 -3.73
CA GLY A 171 0.58 -8.20 -3.93
C GLY A 171 1.83 -8.16 -3.04
N ILE A 172 2.18 -6.99 -2.48
CA ILE A 172 3.29 -6.82 -1.53
C ILE A 172 2.92 -7.48 -0.19
N GLY A 173 3.29 -8.75 -0.03
CA GLY A 173 2.99 -9.54 1.16
C GLY A 173 3.98 -9.38 2.30
N PHE A 174 5.24 -9.06 1.96
CA PHE A 174 6.39 -8.84 2.84
C PHE A 174 6.22 -9.39 4.27
N THR A 175 6.01 -8.54 5.28
CA THR A 175 6.07 -8.93 6.69
C THR A 175 5.03 -9.98 7.09
N VAL A 176 3.77 -9.83 6.66
CA VAL A 176 2.73 -10.80 7.01
C VAL A 176 2.97 -12.13 6.31
N SER A 177 3.41 -12.11 5.06
CA SER A 177 3.71 -13.33 4.31
C SER A 177 4.97 -14.04 4.82
N LEU A 178 5.98 -13.31 5.31
CA LEU A 178 7.14 -13.89 6.00
C LEU A 178 6.71 -14.58 7.30
N LEU A 179 5.89 -13.92 8.12
CA LEU A 179 5.34 -14.50 9.35
C LEU A 179 4.57 -15.80 9.07
N ILE A 180 3.69 -15.77 8.06
CA ILE A 180 2.93 -16.97 7.68
C ILE A 180 3.85 -18.08 7.16
N GLY A 181 4.88 -17.76 6.38
CA GLY A 181 5.85 -18.75 5.91
C GLY A 181 6.59 -19.42 7.06
N GLU A 182 7.03 -18.67 8.07
CA GLU A 182 7.69 -19.20 9.27
C GLU A 182 6.77 -20.13 10.07
N LEU A 183 5.51 -19.75 10.26
CA LEU A 183 4.53 -20.56 10.98
C LEU A 183 4.16 -21.84 10.22
N SER A 184 3.93 -21.73 8.90
CA SER A 184 3.50 -22.85 8.05
C SER A 184 4.57 -23.93 7.87
N PHE A 185 5.85 -23.58 7.97
CA PHE A 185 6.97 -24.48 7.68
C PHE A 185 7.96 -24.59 8.84
N ALA A 186 7.53 -24.32 10.07
CA ALA A 186 8.37 -24.29 11.27
C ALA A 186 9.22 -25.56 11.51
N GLY A 187 8.86 -26.70 10.89
CA GLY A 187 9.59 -27.97 10.97
C GLY A 187 10.74 -28.17 9.97
N ASP A 188 10.92 -27.31 8.97
CA ASP A 188 11.98 -27.44 7.96
C ASP A 188 12.66 -26.09 7.67
N ALA A 189 13.87 -25.92 8.22
CA ALA A 189 14.64 -24.69 8.14
C ALA A 189 15.04 -24.33 6.70
N ASP A 190 15.28 -25.31 5.83
CA ASP A 190 15.69 -25.05 4.44
C ASP A 190 14.50 -24.55 3.63
N THR A 191 13.34 -25.20 3.78
CA THR A 191 12.08 -24.74 3.15
C THR A 191 11.68 -23.35 3.64
N VAL A 192 11.85 -23.05 4.93
CA VAL A 192 11.59 -21.70 5.46
C VAL A 192 12.47 -20.65 4.77
N ASN A 193 13.76 -20.92 4.58
CA ASN A 193 14.67 -20.00 3.90
C ASN A 193 14.28 -19.78 2.42
N GLU A 194 13.93 -20.85 1.71
CA GLU A 194 13.45 -20.78 0.33
C GLU A 194 12.15 -19.98 0.20
N ILE A 195 11.21 -20.16 1.12
CA ILE A 195 9.95 -19.41 1.17
C ILE A 195 10.18 -17.95 1.49
N LYS A 196 11.07 -17.63 2.42
CA LYS A 196 11.45 -16.24 2.69
C LYS A 196 12.00 -15.56 1.44
N ALA A 197 12.88 -16.24 0.69
CA ALA A 197 13.39 -15.75 -0.59
C ALA A 197 12.25 -15.56 -1.61
N ALA A 198 11.30 -16.50 -1.70
CA ALA A 198 10.14 -16.42 -2.57
C ALA A 198 9.21 -15.24 -2.22
N VAL A 199 8.96 -14.99 -0.93
CA VAL A 199 8.15 -13.85 -0.46
C VAL A 199 8.83 -12.52 -0.80
N LEU A 200 10.15 -12.43 -0.60
CA LEU A 200 10.93 -11.23 -0.93
C LEU A 200 10.91 -10.96 -2.44
N LEU A 201 11.18 -11.98 -3.26
CA LEU A 201 11.18 -11.87 -4.71
C LEU A 201 9.79 -11.57 -5.26
N GLY A 202 8.76 -12.27 -4.79
CA GLY A 202 7.37 -12.02 -5.17
C GLY A 202 6.91 -10.61 -4.78
N SER A 203 7.29 -10.12 -3.59
CA SER A 203 7.00 -8.76 -3.16
C SER A 203 7.74 -7.71 -4.00
N LEU A 204 8.98 -7.99 -4.41
CA LEU A 204 9.74 -7.14 -5.32
C LEU A 204 9.09 -7.08 -6.71
N ILE A 205 8.71 -8.23 -7.27
CA ILE A 205 8.00 -8.31 -8.56
C ILE A 205 6.68 -7.54 -8.47
N ALA A 206 5.89 -7.73 -7.40
CA ALA A 206 4.66 -6.98 -7.18
C ALA A 206 4.89 -5.47 -7.05
N ALA A 207 5.94 -5.04 -6.35
CA ALA A 207 6.29 -3.64 -6.19
C ALA A 207 6.72 -2.99 -7.52
N VAL A 208 7.53 -3.68 -8.33
CA VAL A 208 7.93 -3.19 -9.66
C VAL A 208 6.72 -3.13 -10.59
N LEU A 209 5.93 -4.21 -10.67
CA LEU A 209 4.74 -4.29 -11.52
C LEU A 209 3.74 -3.18 -11.15
N SER A 210 3.36 -3.09 -9.88
CA SER A 210 2.43 -2.06 -9.39
C SER A 210 2.98 -0.65 -9.59
N GLY A 211 4.28 -0.42 -9.36
CA GLY A 211 4.93 0.85 -9.62
C GLY A 211 4.86 1.27 -11.09
N VAL A 212 5.09 0.34 -12.03
CA VAL A 212 4.95 0.61 -13.47
C VAL A 212 3.49 0.93 -13.82
N LEU A 213 2.54 0.11 -13.36
CA LEU A 213 1.11 0.32 -13.64
C LEU A 213 0.62 1.66 -13.10
N LEU A 214 0.92 1.99 -11.84
CA LEU A 214 0.56 3.26 -11.23
C LEU A 214 1.19 4.43 -11.97
N LYS A 215 2.46 4.33 -12.38
CA LYS A 215 3.12 5.39 -13.13
C LYS A 215 2.47 5.64 -14.50
N LEU A 216 2.03 4.59 -15.19
CA LEU A 216 1.28 4.72 -16.44
C LEU A 216 -0.07 5.42 -16.22
N ARG A 217 -0.78 5.08 -15.13
CA ARG A 217 -2.04 5.75 -14.77
C ARG A 217 -1.84 7.22 -14.41
N VAL A 218 -0.84 7.53 -13.56
CA VAL A 218 -0.49 8.91 -13.20
C VAL A 218 -0.15 9.74 -14.44
N ARG A 219 0.61 9.18 -15.38
CA ARG A 219 0.90 9.87 -16.65
C ARG A 219 -0.37 10.16 -17.44
N ARG A 220 -1.28 9.20 -17.55
CA ARG A 220 -2.55 9.39 -18.26
C ARG A 220 -3.41 10.49 -17.61
N TYR A 221 -3.51 10.51 -16.28
CA TYR A 221 -4.25 11.55 -15.57
C TYR A 221 -3.59 12.92 -15.71
N ARG A 222 -2.26 12.97 -15.71
CA ARG A 222 -1.53 14.21 -15.97
C ARG A 222 -1.80 14.75 -17.38
N GLU A 223 -1.78 13.90 -18.40
CA GLU A 223 -2.10 14.30 -19.78
C GLU A 223 -3.55 14.80 -19.92
N LEU A 224 -4.51 14.18 -19.20
CA LEU A 224 -5.89 14.64 -19.17
C LEU A 224 -6.02 16.00 -18.49
N TYR A 225 -5.38 16.18 -17.33
CA TYR A 225 -5.36 17.44 -16.60
C TYR A 225 -4.71 18.57 -17.41
N GLU A 226 -3.57 18.29 -18.04
CA GLU A 226 -2.89 19.25 -18.91
C GLU A 226 -3.76 19.63 -20.12
N ALA A 227 -4.60 18.72 -20.63
CA ALA A 227 -5.55 19.03 -21.71
C ALA A 227 -6.78 19.81 -21.21
N GLU A 228 -7.25 19.57 -19.98
CA GLU A 228 -8.37 20.28 -19.36
C GLU A 228 -8.00 21.69 -18.88
N GLU A 229 -6.72 21.96 -18.59
CA GLU A 229 -6.24 23.30 -18.19
C GLU A 229 -5.57 24.09 -19.33
N ARG A 230 -5.36 23.48 -20.50
CA ARG A 230 -4.71 24.18 -21.62
C ARG A 230 -5.63 25.28 -22.14
N ASP A 231 -5.14 26.52 -22.09
CA ASP A 231 -5.75 27.73 -22.65
C ASP A 231 -4.65 28.42 -23.48
N GLU A 232 -4.54 28.06 -24.77
CA GLU A 232 -3.49 28.61 -25.65
C GLU A 232 -3.80 30.04 -26.10
N ASP A 233 -5.08 30.42 -26.16
CA ASP A 233 -5.52 31.75 -26.60
C ASP A 233 -5.71 32.76 -25.46
N ALA A 234 -5.50 32.32 -24.21
CA ALA A 234 -5.65 33.08 -22.98
C ALA A 234 -7.05 33.71 -22.85
N SER A 235 -8.07 33.06 -23.37
CA SER A 235 -9.47 33.50 -23.28
C SER A 235 -10.03 33.38 -21.86
N GLY A 236 -9.37 32.63 -20.99
CA GLY A 236 -9.85 32.27 -19.65
C GLY A 236 -10.76 31.04 -19.65
N VAL A 237 -10.98 30.42 -20.81
CA VAL A 237 -11.69 29.15 -20.98
C VAL A 237 -10.71 28.13 -21.58
N PRO A 238 -10.60 26.92 -21.02
CA PRO A 238 -9.71 25.92 -21.60
C PRO A 238 -10.13 25.48 -23.02
N ASP A 239 -9.15 25.33 -23.91
CA ASP A 239 -9.27 25.02 -25.33
C ASP A 239 -10.19 23.81 -25.60
N ILE A 240 -10.17 22.82 -24.71
CA ILE A 240 -10.95 21.58 -24.86
C ILE A 240 -12.47 21.82 -24.86
N TYR A 241 -12.92 22.90 -24.21
CA TYR A 241 -14.35 23.27 -24.14
C TYR A 241 -14.77 24.19 -25.29
N GLU A 242 -13.82 24.70 -26.07
CA GLU A 242 -14.08 25.63 -27.17
C GLU A 242 -13.94 25.00 -28.57
N GLN A 243 -13.70 23.68 -28.65
CA GLN A 243 -13.46 22.99 -29.93
C GLN A 243 -14.60 23.09 -30.94
N ASP A 244 -15.83 23.32 -30.48
CA ASP A 244 -17.01 23.50 -31.35
C ASP A 244 -17.32 24.98 -31.65
N ASP A 245 -16.57 25.93 -31.07
CA ASP A 245 -16.73 27.37 -31.32
C ASP A 245 -15.94 27.81 -32.56
N PRO A 246 -16.61 28.32 -33.62
CA PRO A 246 -15.92 28.92 -34.76
C PRO A 246 -15.00 30.09 -34.36
N GLY A 247 -15.34 30.83 -33.29
CA GLY A 247 -14.55 31.94 -32.76
C GLY A 247 -13.18 31.50 -32.27
N TYR A 248 -13.12 30.42 -31.50
CA TYR A 248 -11.88 29.77 -31.07
C TYR A 248 -10.96 29.41 -32.25
N HIS A 249 -11.50 28.76 -33.29
CA HIS A 249 -10.70 28.37 -34.47
C HIS A 249 -10.07 29.57 -35.18
N LEU A 250 -10.77 30.71 -35.23
CA LEU A 250 -10.23 31.95 -35.79
C LEU A 250 -9.11 32.54 -34.92
N ARG A 251 -9.26 32.53 -33.59
CA ARG A 251 -8.23 33.00 -32.65
C ARG A 251 -6.97 32.13 -32.75
N MET A 252 -7.14 30.81 -32.78
CA MET A 252 -6.04 29.86 -32.97
C MET A 252 -5.35 30.03 -34.32
N ALA A 253 -6.09 30.27 -35.40
CA ALA A 253 -5.50 30.55 -36.71
C ALA A 253 -4.57 31.78 -36.67
N ALA A 254 -5.02 32.87 -36.04
CA ALA A 254 -4.20 34.08 -35.88
C ALA A 254 -2.93 33.82 -35.06
N ILE A 255 -3.03 33.07 -33.95
CA ILE A 255 -1.89 32.66 -33.12
C ILE A 255 -0.89 31.83 -33.93
N HIS A 256 -1.36 30.88 -34.74
CA HIS A 256 -0.49 30.06 -35.58
C HIS A 256 0.18 30.87 -36.69
N GLU A 257 -0.53 31.83 -37.30
CA GLU A 257 0.05 32.73 -38.30
C GLU A 257 1.17 33.61 -37.71
N GLU A 258 0.96 34.13 -36.49
CA GLU A 258 1.97 34.92 -35.77
C GLU A 258 3.20 34.07 -35.43
N LYS A 259 3.01 32.90 -34.82
CA LYS A 259 4.10 31.94 -34.54
C LYS A 259 4.86 31.57 -35.81
N ALA A 260 4.16 31.32 -36.92
CA ALA A 260 4.80 31.02 -38.20
C ALA A 260 5.61 32.20 -38.74
N ALA A 261 5.11 33.44 -38.61
CA ALA A 261 5.84 34.64 -38.99
C ALA A 261 7.11 34.85 -38.15
N GLU A 262 7.05 34.56 -36.85
CA GLU A 262 8.21 34.61 -35.96
C GLU A 262 9.27 33.58 -36.34
N HIS A 263 8.88 32.32 -36.57
CA HIS A 263 9.80 31.27 -37.01
C HIS A 263 10.48 31.61 -38.34
N ARG A 264 9.76 32.24 -39.29
CA ARG A 264 10.36 32.75 -40.53
C ARG A 264 11.44 33.80 -40.25
N ARG A 265 11.17 34.78 -39.38
CA ARG A 265 12.16 35.80 -38.97
C ARG A 265 13.40 35.19 -38.30
N LEU A 266 13.20 34.19 -37.44
CA LEU A 266 14.31 33.49 -36.78
C LEU A 266 15.17 32.71 -37.79
N ALA A 267 14.54 32.04 -38.75
CA ALA A 267 15.24 31.32 -39.82
C ALA A 267 16.08 32.26 -40.70
N GLU A 268 15.55 33.43 -41.07
CA GLU A 268 16.28 34.45 -41.82
C GLU A 268 17.51 34.96 -41.04
N ARG A 269 17.38 35.20 -39.74
CA ARG A 269 18.49 35.62 -38.87
C ARG A 269 19.55 34.53 -38.73
N ALA A 270 19.16 33.27 -38.56
CA ALA A 270 20.08 32.14 -38.47
C ALA A 270 20.80 31.88 -39.80
N GLY A 271 20.10 31.98 -40.94
CA GLY A 271 20.69 31.88 -42.27
C GLY A 271 21.69 33.02 -42.56
N ALA A 272 21.37 34.24 -42.14
CA ALA A 272 22.29 35.38 -42.26
C ALA A 272 23.55 35.24 -41.38
N ALA A 273 23.45 34.56 -40.22
CA ALA A 273 24.59 34.28 -39.36
C ALA A 273 25.53 33.18 -39.92
N SER A 274 24.98 32.19 -40.63
CA SER A 274 25.75 31.14 -41.32
C SER A 274 26.60 31.67 -42.49
N ASN A 275 26.15 32.78 -43.10
CA ASN A 275 26.84 33.43 -44.23
C ASN A 275 27.93 34.44 -43.83
N LYS A 276 28.35 34.49 -42.55
CA LYS A 276 29.51 35.30 -42.14
C LYS A 276 30.82 34.53 -42.43
N PRO A 277 31.70 35.05 -43.30
CA PRO A 277 33.02 34.49 -43.52
C PRO A 277 33.94 34.96 -42.39
N ASP A 278 33.86 34.37 -41.20
CA ASP A 278 34.90 34.53 -40.16
C ASP A 278 34.68 33.49 -39.05
N SER A 279 35.19 32.28 -39.26
CA SER A 279 35.68 31.42 -38.17
C SER A 279 37.20 31.41 -38.28
N PRO A 280 37.97 31.78 -37.24
CA PRO A 280 39.41 31.65 -37.25
C PRO A 280 39.79 30.16 -37.31
N ALA A 281 40.78 29.86 -38.15
CA ALA A 281 41.48 28.58 -38.21
C ALA A 281 42.40 28.36 -36.99
#